data_AF-A0A8D5U4X9-F1
#
_entry.id   AF-A0A8D5U4X9-F1
#
_cell.length_a   1.000
_cell.length_b   1.000
_cell.length_c   1.000
_cell.angle_alpha   90.00
_cell.angle_beta   90.00
_cell.angle_gamma   90.00
#
_symmetry.space_group_name_H-M   'P 1'
#
loop_
_entity.id
_entity.type
_entity.pdbx_description
1 polymer ?
#
loop_
_entity_poly.entity_id
_entity_poly.type
_entity_poly.pdbx_seq_one_letter_code
_entity_poly.pdbx_strand_id
1 'polypeptide(L)'
;MSIIVFFESSGNCYSLGENFTEKIDECPNYEVLVLSKVTKEVIEEAKQRKFKILECIDSEEVCIEKIRGLVFKIFKSCKFT
;
A
#
# COMPACT_ATOMS: atom_id res chain seq x y z
N MET A 1 10.81 9.57 -3.23
CA MET A 1 10.66 8.11 -3.13
C MET A 1 9.23 7.79 -3.54
N SER A 2 9.03 6.79 -4.38
CA SER A 2 7.70 6.33 -4.80
C SER A 2 7.55 4.87 -4.46
N ILE A 3 6.33 4.44 -4.14
CA ILE A 3 6.00 3.04 -3.91
C ILE A 3 4.93 2.57 -4.87
N ILE A 4 5.00 1.31 -5.27
CA ILE A 4 4.00 0.69 -6.13
C ILE A 4 2.99 -0.07 -5.28
N VAL A 5 1.71 0.24 -5.48
CA VAL A 5 0.58 -0.32 -4.74
C VAL A 5 -0.36 -1.04 -5.69
N PHE A 6 -0.69 -2.29 -5.36
CA PHE A 6 -1.68 -3.07 -6.09
C PHE A 6 -2.96 -3.24 -5.27
N PHE A 7 -4.11 -2.95 -5.88
CA PHE A 7 -5.44 -3.14 -5.29
C PHE A 7 -6.06 -4.41 -5.84
N GLU A 8 -6.13 -5.46 -5.02
CA GLU A 8 -6.69 -6.75 -5.43
C GLU A 8 -8.17 -6.63 -5.82
N SER A 9 -8.94 -5.82 -5.08
CA SER A 9 -10.38 -5.63 -5.28
C SER A 9 -10.74 -5.10 -6.67
N SER A 10 -9.86 -4.28 -7.25
CA SER A 10 -10.11 -3.60 -8.52
C SER A 10 -9.18 -4.07 -9.64
N GLY A 11 -8.12 -4.81 -9.31
CA GLY A 11 -7.02 -5.12 -10.21
C GLY A 11 -6.20 -3.90 -10.64
N ASN A 12 -6.31 -2.78 -9.93
CA ASN A 12 -5.65 -1.53 -10.30
C ASN A 12 -4.28 -1.41 -9.64
N CYS A 13 -3.32 -0.84 -10.39
CA CYS A 13 -2.01 -0.49 -9.89
C CYS A 13 -1.88 1.03 -9.76
N TYR A 14 -1.26 1.48 -8.67
CA TYR A 14 -0.99 2.89 -8.40
C TYR A 14 0.47 3.10 -8.00
N SER A 15 1.12 4.09 -8.61
CA SER A 15 2.39 4.64 -8.16
C SER A 15 2.12 5.79 -7.20
N LEU A 16 2.47 5.61 -5.93
CA LEU A 16 2.31 6.62 -4.89
C LEU A 16 3.65 7.27 -4.60
N GLY A 17 3.74 8.57 -4.86
CA GLY A 17 4.78 9.43 -4.30
C GLY A 17 4.27 10.23 -3.11
N GLU A 18 5.18 10.99 -2.51
CA GLU A 18 4.88 11.87 -1.38
C GLU A 18 3.75 12.87 -1.69
N ASN A 19 3.67 13.35 -2.94
CA ASN A 19 2.70 14.36 -3.37
C ASN A 19 1.95 13.99 -4.66
N PHE A 20 2.14 12.78 -5.19
CA PHE A 20 1.49 12.34 -6.43
C PHE A 20 0.93 10.92 -6.31
N THR A 21 -0.12 10.65 -7.05
CA THR A 21 -0.74 9.33 -7.20
C THR A 21 -1.02 9.18 -8.68
N GLU A 22 -0.41 8.18 -9.30
CA GLU A 22 -0.59 7.91 -10.72
C GLU A 22 -1.07 6.48 -10.87
N LYS A 23 -2.16 6.29 -11.62
CA LYS A 23 -2.61 4.95 -12.01
C LYS A 23 -1.69 4.44 -13.12
N ILE A 24 -1.23 3.21 -13.00
CA ILE A 24 -0.40 2.54 -14.00
C ILE A 24 -1.11 1.28 -14.50
N ASP A 25 -0.91 0.92 -15.76
CA ASP A 25 -1.61 -0.21 -16.38
C ASP A 25 -1.16 -1.56 -15.82
N GLU A 26 0.14 -1.73 -15.54
CA GLU A 26 0.69 -2.99 -15.04
C GLU A 26 1.73 -2.77 -13.94
N CYS A 27 1.68 -3.60 -12.89
CA CYS A 27 2.64 -3.63 -11.80
C CYS A 27 3.11 -5.07 -11.51
N PRO A 28 4.01 -5.63 -12.33
CA PRO A 28 4.54 -6.98 -12.10
C PRO A 28 5.32 -7.09 -10.77
N ASN A 29 5.80 -5.96 -10.25
CA ASN A 29 6.42 -5.86 -8.94
C ASN A 29 5.73 -4.73 -8.17
N TYR A 30 5.03 -5.08 -7.09
CA TYR A 30 4.43 -4.14 -6.15
C TYR A 30 5.07 -4.28 -4.77
N GLU A 31 5.12 -3.18 -4.04
CA GLU A 31 5.66 -3.14 -2.67
C GLU A 31 4.56 -3.25 -1.63
N VAL A 32 3.35 -2.82 -1.96
CA VAL A 32 2.17 -2.87 -1.09
C VAL A 32 1.01 -3.53 -1.82
N LEU A 33 0.40 -4.52 -1.17
CA LEU A 33 -0.81 -5.20 -1.61
C LEU A 33 -1.97 -4.74 -0.74
N VAL A 34 -3.02 -4.18 -1.35
CA VAL A 34 -4.23 -3.73 -0.67
C VAL A 34 -5.36 -4.72 -0.89
N LEU A 35 -5.90 -5.22 0.21
CA LEU A 35 -6.95 -6.24 0.24
C LEU A 35 -8.08 -5.77 1.15
N SER A 36 -9.32 -6.18 0.89
CA SER A 36 -10.41 -5.96 1.84
C SER A 36 -10.35 -6.90 3.04
N LYS A 37 -9.65 -8.03 2.92
CA LYS A 37 -9.49 -9.02 4.00
C LYS A 37 -8.16 -9.71 3.89
N VAL A 38 -7.37 -9.69 4.96
CA VAL A 38 -6.09 -10.39 5.01
C VAL A 38 -6.32 -11.85 5.40
N THR A 39 -5.85 -12.78 4.57
CA THR A 39 -5.84 -14.21 4.87
C THR A 39 -4.44 -14.68 5.25
N LYS A 40 -4.35 -15.83 5.92
CA LYS A 40 -3.06 -16.44 6.31
C LYS A 40 -2.19 -16.74 5.09
N GLU A 41 -2.81 -17.21 4.01
CA GLU A 41 -2.12 -17.53 2.75
C GLU A 41 -1.41 -16.30 2.18
N VAL A 42 -2.09 -15.15 2.15
CA VAL A 42 -1.50 -13.91 1.64
C VAL A 42 -0.39 -13.41 2.56
N ILE A 43 -0.52 -13.56 3.88
CA ILE A 43 0.55 -13.23 4.85
C ILE A 43 1.80 -14.08 4.59
N GLU A 44 1.64 -15.37 4.33
CA GLU A 44 2.77 -16.24 4.00
C GLU A 44 3.41 -15.86 2.67
N GLU A 45 2.61 -15.54 1.65
CA GLU A 45 3.11 -15.06 0.36
C GLU A 45 3.90 -13.74 0.50
N ALA A 46 3.38 -12.79 1.29
CA ALA A 46 4.05 -11.52 1.57
C ALA A 46 5.41 -11.72 2.24
N LYS A 47 5.53 -12.71 3.15
CA LYS A 47 6.81 -13.06 3.77
C LYS A 47 7.80 -13.64 2.75
N GLN A 48 7.33 -14.46 1.82
CA GLN A 48 8.17 -15.07 0.80
C GLN A 48 8.64 -14.05 -0.25
N ARG A 49 7.72 -13.20 -0.72
CA ARG A 49 7.96 -12.23 -1.81
C ARG A 49 8.38 -10.84 -1.31
N LYS A 50 8.44 -10.63 0.01
CA LYS A 50 8.88 -9.39 0.67
C LYS A 50 8.08 -8.13 0.30
N PHE A 51 6.77 -8.27 0.09
CA PHE A 51 5.86 -7.11 -0.03
C PHE A 51 5.09 -6.90 1.28
N LYS A 52 4.52 -5.70 1.45
CA LYS A 52 3.67 -5.34 2.60
C LYS A 52 2.21 -5.57 2.24
N ILE A 53 1.41 -5.98 3.20
CA ILE A 53 -0.04 -6.10 3.03
C ILE A 53 -0.72 -4.99 3.82
N LEU A 54 -1.72 -4.38 3.23
CA LEU A 54 -2.64 -3.48 3.91
C LEU A 54 -4.07 -3.98 3.77
N GLU A 55 -4.75 -4.15 4.91
CA GLU A 55 -6.19 -4.35 4.92
C GLU A 55 -6.90 -3.01 4.81
N CYS A 56 -7.75 -2.85 3.80
CA CYS A 56 -8.58 -1.66 3.63
C CYS A 56 -9.93 -2.02 3.00
N ILE A 57 -11.00 -1.71 3.73
CA ILE A 57 -12.40 -1.94 3.34
C ILE A 57 -13.05 -0.68 2.74
N ASP A 58 -12.35 0.45 2.77
CA ASP A 58 -12.82 1.73 2.24
C ASP A 58 -12.56 1.84 0.72
N SER A 59 -13.00 2.93 0.11
CA SER A 59 -12.69 3.26 -1.29
C SER A 59 -11.18 3.39 -1.55
N GLU A 60 -10.75 3.12 -2.78
CA GLU A 60 -9.33 3.18 -3.18
C GLU A 60 -8.65 4.50 -2.77
N GLU A 61 -9.31 5.64 -2.96
CA GLU A 61 -8.81 6.96 -2.58
C GLU A 61 -8.51 7.07 -1.08
N VAL A 62 -9.40 6.54 -0.24
CA VAL A 62 -9.23 6.54 1.23
C VAL A 62 -8.07 5.63 1.63
N CYS A 63 -7.96 4.48 0.98
CA CYS A 63 -6.85 3.55 1.21
C CYS A 63 -5.51 4.15 0.80
N ILE A 64 -5.45 4.85 -0.34
CA ILE A 64 -4.26 5.57 -0.82
C ILE A 64 -3.81 6.63 0.19
N GLU A 65 -4.74 7.42 0.73
CA GLU A 65 -4.43 8.42 1.76
C GLU A 65 -3.92 7.78 3.06
N LYS A 66 -4.47 6.63 3.46
CA LYS A 66 -3.95 5.84 4.60
C LYS A 66 -2.54 5.34 4.34
N ILE A 67 -2.26 4.81 3.14
CA ILE A 67 -0.93 4.33 2.75
C ILE A 67 0.06 5.49 2.77
N ARG A 68 -0.30 6.63 2.18
CA ARG A 68 0.53 7.84 2.24
C ARG A 68 0.81 8.26 3.67
N GLY A 69 -0.22 8.24 4.51
CA GLY A 69 -0.11 8.52 5.94
C GLY A 69 0.73 7.52 6.73
N LEU A 70 1.02 6.33 6.21
CA LEU A 70 1.88 5.33 6.85
C LEU A 70 3.30 5.33 6.29
N VAL A 71 3.44 5.55 4.99
CA VAL A 71 4.70 5.46 4.24
C VAL A 71 5.43 6.80 4.21
N PHE A 72 4.69 7.89 3.99
CA PHE A 72 5.22 9.24 3.84
C PHE A 72 4.94 10.15 5.04
N LYS A 73 4.23 9.69 6.09
CA LYS A 73 4.33 10.36 7.39
C LYS A 73 5.72 10.15 7.98
N ILE A 74 6.59 11.05 7.57
CA ILE A 74 7.72 11.50 8.34
C ILE A 74 7.18 11.98 9.70
N PHE A 75 7.49 11.23 10.75
CA PHE A 75 7.83 11.72 12.09
C PHE A 75 7.18 13.07 12.51
N LYS A 76 5.88 13.10 12.80
CA LYS A 76 5.41 14.02 13.85
C LYS A 76 5.63 13.34 15.20
N SER A 77 6.87 13.43 15.69
CA SER A 77 7.29 13.13 17.07
C SER A 77 7.17 11.68 17.56
N CYS A 78 8.25 10.89 17.40
CA CYS A 78 8.79 10.22 18.59
C CYS A 78 9.51 11.31 19.41
N LYS A 79 8.74 12.14 20.14
CA LYS A 79 9.33 12.88 21.25
C LYS A 79 9.48 11.86 22.36
N PHE A 80 10.73 11.46 22.61
CA PHE A 80 11.17 11.08 23.94
C PHE A 80 10.60 12.07 24.94
N THR A 81 9.75 11.63 25.86
CA THR A 81 9.60 12.15 27.22
C THR A 81 8.96 11.05 28.05
#